data_AF-A0A7J9R2H4-F1
#
_entry.id   AF-A0A7J9R2H4-F1
#
_cell.length_a   1.000
_cell.length_b   1.000
_cell.length_c   1.000
_cell.angle_alpha   90.00
_cell.angle_beta   90.00
_cell.angle_gamma   90.00
#
_symmetry.space_group_name_H-M   'P 1'
#
loop_
_entity.id
_entity.type
_entity.pdbx_description
1 polymer ?
#
loop_
_entity_poly.entity_id
_entity_poly.type
_entity_poly.pdbx_seq_one_letter_code
_entity_poly.pdbx_strand_id
1 'polypeptide(L)' 'NVVVFDVYGKESKIDGIRTEFKTHDVAWSFMKQYKEMYPLYNFAMVSKQQKLEKPTIFKYI' A
#
# COMPACT_ATOMS: atom_id res chain seq x y z
N ASN A 1 -7.23 -0.39 -1.06
CA ASN A 1 -6.18 -0.43 -2.11
C ASN A 1 -4.83 -0.18 -1.47
N VAL A 2 -3.80 -0.88 -1.92
CA VAL A 2 -2.42 -0.66 -1.48
C VAL A 2 -1.75 0.31 -2.43
N VAL A 3 -1.07 1.31 -1.86
CA VAL A 3 -0.30 2.31 -2.59
C VAL A 3 1.17 2.12 -2.24
N VAL A 4 2.03 2.22 -3.25
CA VAL A 4 3.47 2.06 -3.10
C VAL A 4 4.15 3.42 -3.15
N PHE A 5 5.09 3.62 -2.25
CA PHE A 5 5.92 4.81 -2.16
C PHE A 5 7.38 4.41 -2.27
N ASP A 6 8.19 5.24 -2.93
CA ASP A 6 9.64 5.07 -2.92
C ASP A 6 10.26 5.54 -1.58
N VAL A 7 11.59 5.44 -1.48
CA VAL A 7 12.36 5.94 -0.32
C VAL A 7 12.19 7.45 -0.06
N TYR A 8 11.83 8.22 -1.09
CA TYR A 8 11.59 9.66 -1.02
C TYR A 8 10.13 9.99 -0.67
N GLY A 9 9.27 8.98 -0.48
CA GLY A 9 7.85 9.15 -0.18
C GLY A 9 7.01 9.53 -1.40
N LYS A 10 7.55 9.40 -2.62
CA LYS A 10 6.81 9.65 -3.86
C LYS A 10 6.04 8.40 -4.26
N GLU A 11 4.81 8.57 -4.70
CA GLU A 11 4.00 7.46 -5.19
C GLU A 11 4.68 6.83 -6.41
N SER A 12 4.90 5.52 -6.33
CA SER A 12 5.58 4.75 -7.36
C SER A 12 4.74 3.53 -7.71
N LYS A 13 4.95 2.98 -8.91
CA LYS A 13 4.28 1.75 -9.36
C LYS A 13 5.35 0.71 -9.62
N ILE A 14 5.21 -0.44 -8.96
CA ILE A 14 6.03 -1.62 -9.24
C ILE A 14 5.20 -2.48 -10.20
N ASP A 15 5.78 -2.81 -11.35
CA ASP A 15 5.13 -3.68 -12.31
C ASP A 15 5.07 -5.13 -11.77
N GLY A 16 3.96 -5.82 -12.01
CA GLY A 16 3.79 -7.22 -11.59
C GLY A 16 3.37 -7.46 -10.14
N ILE A 17 3.20 -6.43 -9.31
CA ILE A 17 2.61 -6.59 -7.96
C ILE A 17 1.13 -6.23 -7.94
N ARG A 18 0.40 -6.90 -7.04
CA ARG A 18 -1.02 -6.67 -6.84
C ARG A 18 -1.22 -5.54 -5.85
N THR A 19 -1.94 -4.50 -6.25
CA THR A 19 -2.26 -3.34 -5.40
C THR A 19 -3.75 -3.30 -5.01
N GLU A 20 -4.57 -4.15 -5.61
CA GLU A 20 -6.01 -4.23 -5.36
C GLU A 20 -6.40 -5.52 -4.65
N PHE A 21 -6.98 -5.35 -3.45
CA PHE A 21 -7.37 -6.43 -2.56
C PHE A 21 -8.80 -6.22 -2.10
N LYS A 22 -9.57 -7.33 -2.01
CA LYS A 22 -10.97 -7.30 -1.55
C LYS A 22 -11.08 -7.15 -0.02
N THR A 23 -10.08 -7.62 0.72
CA THR A 23 -10.08 -7.63 2.20
C THR A 23 -8.80 -7.00 2.74
N HIS A 24 -8.89 -6.35 3.90
CA HIS A 24 -7.76 -5.71 4.56
C HIS A 24 -6.70 -6.73 5.02
N ASP A 25 -7.09 -7.88 5.56
CA ASP A 25 -6.15 -8.93 5.99
C ASP A 25 -5.25 -9.43 4.85
N VAL A 26 -5.85 -9.65 3.67
CA VAL A 26 -5.07 -10.09 2.51
C VAL A 26 -4.12 -8.98 2.07
N ALA A 27 -4.60 -7.73 1.99
CA ALA A 27 -3.75 -6.59 1.68
C ALA A 27 -2.54 -6.49 2.64
N TRP A 28 -2.77 -6.67 3.93
CA TRP A 28 -1.74 -6.61 4.97
C TRP A 28 -0.70 -7.72 4.83
N SER A 29 -1.12 -8.96 4.58
CA SER A 29 -0.22 -10.08 4.36
C SER A 29 0.70 -9.84 3.17
N PHE A 30 0.15 -9.36 2.04
CA PHE A 30 0.94 -9.02 0.87
C PHE A 30 1.86 -7.82 1.10
N MET A 31 1.45 -6.81 1.87
CA MET A 31 2.32 -5.67 2.20
C MET A 31 3.57 -6.09 2.97
N LYS A 32 3.46 -7.06 3.90
CA LYS A 32 4.62 -7.63 4.58
C LYS A 32 5.57 -8.31 3.59
N GLN A 33 5.02 -9.18 2.73
CA GLN A 33 5.80 -9.86 1.69
C GLN A 33 6.49 -8.87 0.74
N TYR A 34 5.78 -7.81 0.33
CA TYR A 34 6.35 -6.78 -0.52
C TYR A 34 7.42 -5.97 0.17
N LYS A 35 7.32 -5.72 1.48
CA LYS A 35 8.37 -5.04 2.24
C LYS A 35 9.65 -5.88 2.33
N GLU A 36 9.53 -7.20 2.45
CA GLU A 36 10.68 -8.12 2.41
C GLU A 36 11.32 -8.16 1.02
N MET A 37 10.52 -8.21 -0.04
CA MET A 37 11.00 -8.30 -1.42
C MET A 37 11.54 -6.96 -1.95
N TYR A 38 10.96 -5.85 -1.48
CA TYR A 38 11.27 -4.49 -1.92
C TYR A 38 11.54 -3.58 -0.69
N PRO A 39 12.66 -3.77 0.01
CA PRO A 39 12.94 -3.06 1.27
C PRO A 39 13.02 -1.54 1.11
N LEU A 40 13.42 -1.08 -0.08
CA LEU A 40 13.51 0.35 -0.47
C LEU A 40 12.14 0.97 -0.79
N TYR A 41 11.08 0.19 -0.80
CA TYR A 41 9.74 0.69 -1.03
C TYR A 41 8.93 0.64 0.26
N ASN A 42 7.97 1.55 0.35
CA ASN A 42 7.02 1.63 1.43
C ASN A 42 5.64 1.34 0.89
N PHE A 43 4.84 0.61 1.66
CA PHE A 43 3.51 0.19 1.25
C PHE A 43 2.51 0.76 2.25
N ALA A 44 1.40 1.30 1.75
CA ALA A 44 0.32 1.81 2.60
C ALA A 44 -1.03 1.29 2.12
N MET A 45 -1.89 0.93 3.05
CA MET A 45 -3.30 0.68 2.73
C MET A 45 -4.04 2.01 2.74
N VAL A 46 -4.74 2.28 1.65
CA VAL A 46 -5.65 3.40 1.51
C VAL A 46 -7.07 2.86 1.37
N SER A 47 -7.93 3.22 2.31
CA SER A 47 -9.36 2.97 2.24
C SER A 47 -10.05 4.23 1.68
N LYS A 48 -10.55 4.15 0.45
CA LYS A 48 -11.42 5.18 -0.12
C LYS A 48 -12.83 4.98 0.44
N GLN A 49 -13.07 5.38 1.69
CA GLN A 49 -14.45 5.57 2.14
C GLN A 49 -15.02 6.78 1.40
N GLN A 50 -15.95 6.52 0.48
CA GLN A 50 -16.61 7.51 -0.41
C GLN A 50 -17.36 8.66 0.31
N LYS A 51 -17.24 8.79 1.64
CA LYS A 51 -17.91 9.81 2.46
C LYS A 51 -16.98 10.71 3.27
N LEU A 52 -15.67 10.51 3.22
CA LEU A 52 -14.70 11.37 3.90
C LEU A 52 -13.79 11.98 2.84
N GLU A 53 -13.80 13.31 2.76
CA GLU A 53 -12.98 14.13 1.85
C GLU A 53 -11.46 13.93 2.04
N LYS A 54 -11.05 13.11 3.01
CA LYS A 54 -9.65 12.80 3.33
C LYS A 54 -9.46 11.28 3.36
N PRO A 55 -8.61 10.71 2.47
CA PRO A 55 -8.28 9.30 2.52
C PRO A 55 -7.53 8.97 3.81
N THR A 56 -7.99 7.97 4.56
CA THR A 56 -7.25 7.43 5.71
C THR A 56 -6.13 6.53 5.19
N ILE A 57 -4.89 6.90 5.47
CA ILE A 57 -3.68 6.19 5.04
C ILE A 57 -3.14 5.40 6.23
N PHE A 58 -3.16 4.07 6.15
CA PHE A 58 -2.47 3.20 7.09
C PHE A 58 -1.09 2.86 6.51
N LYS A 59 -0.04 3.55 7.01
CA LYS A 59 1.35 3.27 6.64
C LYS A 59 1.90 2.10 7.45
N TYR A 60 2.57 1.19 6.77
CA TYR A 60 3.45 0.21 7.42
C TYR A 60 4.86 0.82 7.46
N ILE A 61 5.44 0.95 8.67
CA ILE A 61 6.78 1.49 8.94
C ILE A 61 7.75 0.32 9.10
#